data_AF-A0ABD3N6R3-F1
#
_entry.id   AF-A0ABD3N6R3-F1
#
_cell.length_a   1.000
_cell.length_b   1.000
_cell.length_c   1.000
_cell.angle_alpha   90.00
_cell.angle_beta   90.00
_cell.angle_gamma   90.00
#
_symmetry.space_group_name_H-M   'P 1'
#
loop_
_entity.id
_entity.type
_entity.pdbx_description
1 polymer ?
#
loop_
_entity_poly.entity_id
_entity_poly.type
_entity_poly.pdbx_seq_one_letter_code
_entity_poly.pdbx_strand_id
1 'polypeptide(L)'
;MPSEEGVPSWNEIHVVKNAAEKIALVKTEIMKRLKLKNSLLQLALSDIRKHNFQQPECRKRNSERNSEREAENYANGTSNFQQPEVIEKATKHSSEYELEKSSNGTHNFQLAKKESRAAATGGTGPWTDEEDRKLRILVLKHGLGYGTWIKIAKEIPGRNNNQCQTRWVRELDTQISKAPWSKEEYRIILQSQRNSLVKKWQPLEKQLEEKG
;
A
#
# COMPACT_ATOMS: atom_id res chain seq x y z
N MET A 1 -38.12 -43.48 42.84
CA MET A 1 -39.00 -43.19 41.70
C MET A 1 -38.20 -42.38 40.70
N PRO A 2 -37.92 -42.88 39.49
CA PRO A 2 -37.19 -42.09 38.50
C PRO A 2 -38.18 -41.12 37.84
N SER A 3 -37.84 -39.84 37.87
CA SER A 3 -38.58 -38.74 37.29
C SER A 3 -38.73 -38.94 35.79
N GLU A 4 -39.97 -38.88 35.28
CA GLU A 4 -40.26 -38.85 33.85
C GLU A 4 -39.67 -37.58 33.25
N GLU A 5 -38.50 -37.68 32.62
CA GLU A 5 -38.02 -36.66 31.70
C GLU A 5 -38.97 -36.63 30.49
N GLY A 6 -39.63 -35.49 30.31
CA GLY A 6 -40.69 -35.28 29.32
C GLY A 6 -40.22 -35.58 27.90
N VAL A 7 -40.77 -36.65 27.32
CA VAL A 7 -40.57 -37.02 25.93
C VAL A 7 -41.23 -35.93 25.05
N PRO A 8 -40.48 -35.27 24.15
CA PRO A 8 -41.02 -34.20 23.30
C PRO A 8 -42.18 -34.68 22.44
N SER A 9 -43.19 -33.83 22.27
CA SER A 9 -44.36 -34.13 21.46
C SER A 9 -43.97 -34.33 20.00
N TRP A 10 -44.64 -35.25 19.29
CA TRP A 10 -44.42 -35.49 17.86
C TRP A 10 -44.51 -34.20 17.01
N ASN A 11 -45.34 -33.24 17.42
CA ASN A 11 -45.45 -31.94 16.76
C ASN A 11 -44.18 -31.09 16.95
N GLU A 12 -43.56 -31.11 18.13
CA GLU A 12 -42.32 -30.37 18.42
C GLU A 12 -41.16 -30.96 17.61
N ILE A 13 -41.06 -32.29 17.54
CA ILE A 13 -40.08 -32.99 16.72
C ILE A 13 -40.24 -32.63 15.23
N HIS A 14 -41.49 -32.53 14.75
CA HIS A 14 -41.77 -32.21 13.35
C HIS A 14 -41.44 -30.75 12.99
N VAL A 15 -41.70 -29.81 13.90
CA VAL A 15 -41.36 -28.38 13.73
C VAL A 15 -39.84 -28.20 13.69
N VAL A 16 -39.10 -28.85 14.60
CA VAL A 16 -37.64 -28.75 14.64
C VAL A 16 -37.00 -29.39 13.41
N LYS A 17 -37.50 -30.55 12.94
CA LYS A 17 -37.04 -31.18 11.69
C LYS A 17 -37.26 -30.28 10.47
N ASN A 18 -38.46 -29.72 10.32
CA ASN A 18 -38.76 -28.77 9.23
C ASN A 18 -37.89 -27.51 9.30
N ALA A 19 -37.62 -26.99 10.50
CA ALA A 19 -36.72 -25.84 10.67
C ALA A 19 -35.27 -26.19 10.26
N ALA A 20 -34.78 -27.37 10.66
CA ALA A 20 -33.45 -27.85 10.28
C ALA A 20 -33.31 -28.05 8.76
N GLU A 21 -34.33 -28.58 8.10
CA GLU A 21 -34.36 -28.74 6.63
C GLU A 21 -34.33 -27.39 5.92
N LYS A 22 -35.11 -26.40 6.38
CA LYS A 22 -35.07 -25.03 5.83
C LYS A 22 -33.71 -24.37 6.01
N ILE A 23 -33.07 -24.53 7.18
CA ILE A 23 -31.72 -24.02 7.43
C ILE A 23 -30.69 -24.70 6.51
N ALA A 24 -30.79 -26.01 6.30
CA ALA A 24 -29.93 -26.74 5.38
C ALA A 24 -30.08 -26.22 3.94
N LEU A 25 -31.32 -26.00 3.49
CA LEU A 25 -31.60 -25.44 2.17
C LEU A 25 -30.95 -24.05 1.99
N VAL A 26 -31.13 -23.15 2.95
CA VAL A 26 -30.51 -21.81 2.94
C VAL A 26 -28.99 -21.88 2.92
N LYS A 27 -28.37 -22.78 3.70
CA LYS A 27 -26.92 -23.00 3.68
C LYS A 27 -26.43 -23.45 2.31
N THR A 28 -27.12 -24.39 1.67
CA THR A 28 -26.73 -24.87 0.33
C THR A 28 -26.83 -23.77 -0.73
N GLU A 29 -27.86 -22.93 -0.65
CA GLU A 29 -28.06 -21.82 -1.58
C GLU A 29 -27.01 -20.71 -1.40
N ILE A 30 -26.66 -20.36 -0.16
CA ILE A 30 -25.56 -19.43 0.14
C ILE A 30 -24.24 -19.96 -0.42
N MET A 31 -23.95 -21.25 -0.22
CA MET A 31 -22.72 -21.88 -0.73
C MET A 31 -22.68 -21.90 -2.26
N LYS A 32 -23.80 -22.15 -2.94
CA LYS A 32 -23.89 -22.04 -4.41
C LYS A 32 -23.59 -20.63 -4.89
N ARG A 33 -24.19 -19.61 -4.26
CA ARG A 33 -23.96 -18.20 -4.60
C ARG A 33 -22.50 -17.78 -4.38
N LEU A 34 -21.87 -18.24 -3.30
CA LEU A 34 -20.45 -17.98 -3.02
C LEU A 34 -19.53 -18.64 -4.07
N LYS A 35 -19.80 -19.89 -4.45
CA LYS A 35 -19.06 -20.56 -5.53
C LYS A 35 -19.18 -19.81 -6.86
N LEU A 36 -20.38 -19.33 -7.19
CA LEU A 36 -20.61 -18.56 -8.41
C LEU A 36 -19.86 -17.22 -8.38
N LYS A 37 -19.93 -16.47 -7.27
CA LYS A 37 -19.17 -15.22 -7.10
C LYS A 37 -17.66 -15.43 -7.20
N ASN A 38 -17.14 -16.51 -6.61
CA ASN A 38 -15.71 -16.86 -6.72
C ASN A 38 -15.33 -17.20 -8.16
N SER A 39 -16.16 -17.93 -8.91
CA SER A 39 -15.90 -18.21 -10.33
C SER A 39 -15.86 -16.93 -11.17
N LEU A 40 -16.83 -16.03 -10.98
CA LEU A 40 -16.88 -14.74 -11.66
C LEU A 40 -15.67 -13.85 -11.34
N LEU A 41 -15.22 -13.85 -10.08
CA LEU A 41 -14.01 -13.13 -9.67
C LEU A 41 -12.77 -13.68 -10.37
N GLN A 42 -12.65 -15.01 -10.48
CA GLN A 42 -11.52 -15.65 -11.18
C GLN A 42 -11.52 -15.32 -12.68
N LEU A 43 -12.69 -15.31 -13.32
CA LEU A 43 -12.86 -14.85 -14.71
C LEU A 43 -12.43 -13.38 -14.86
N ALA A 44 -12.93 -12.48 -14.01
CA ALA A 44 -12.58 -11.07 -14.05
C ALA A 44 -11.07 -10.83 -13.85
N LEU A 45 -10.44 -11.54 -12.91
CA LEU A 45 -8.99 -11.47 -12.69
C LEU A 45 -8.20 -11.99 -13.89
N SER A 46 -8.69 -13.04 -14.57
CA SER A 46 -8.07 -13.56 -15.77
C SER A 46 -8.13 -12.57 -16.95
N ASP A 47 -9.22 -11.83 -17.07
CA ASP A 47 -9.39 -10.82 -18.13
C ASP A 47 -8.58 -9.56 -17.84
N ILE A 48 -8.49 -9.14 -16.56
CA ILE A 48 -7.57 -8.07 -16.13
C ILE A 48 -6.12 -8.45 -16.46
N ARG A 49 -5.73 -9.72 -16.24
CA ARG A 49 -4.38 -10.20 -16.57
C ARG A 49 -4.08 -10.13 -18.08
N LYS A 50 -5.07 -10.41 -18.94
CA LYS A 50 -4.93 -10.30 -20.41
C LYS A 50 -4.80 -8.84 -20.86
N HIS A 51 -5.47 -7.91 -20.21
CA HIS A 51 -5.47 -6.49 -20.57
C HIS A 51 -4.37 -5.65 -19.90
N ASN A 52 -3.48 -6.25 -19.10
CA ASN A 52 -2.42 -5.50 -18.44
C ASN A 52 -1.37 -4.98 -19.47
N PHE A 53 -1.24 -3.66 -19.57
CA PHE A 53 -0.37 -2.88 -20.47
C PHE A 53 1.14 -3.16 -20.31
N GLN A 54 1.52 -4.06 -19.42
CA GLN A 54 2.88 -4.47 -19.09
C GLN A 54 3.26 -5.85 -19.67
N GLN A 55 2.50 -6.40 -20.63
CA GLN A 55 2.88 -7.64 -21.28
C GLN A 55 4.30 -7.54 -21.90
N PRO A 56 5.13 -8.60 -21.84
CA PRO A 56 6.52 -8.57 -22.29
C PRO A 56 6.66 -8.10 -23.75
N GLU A 57 5.73 -8.52 -24.60
CA GLU A 57 5.60 -8.14 -26.00
C GLU A 57 5.39 -6.62 -26.19
N CYS A 58 4.48 -6.01 -25.42
CA CYS A 58 4.26 -4.56 -25.44
C CYS A 58 5.47 -3.79 -24.93
N ARG A 59 6.16 -4.32 -23.91
CA ARG A 59 7.37 -3.70 -23.37
C ARG A 59 8.53 -3.74 -24.38
N LYS A 60 8.73 -4.86 -25.08
CA LYS A 60 9.71 -4.97 -26.17
C LYS A 60 9.39 -4.01 -27.30
N ARG A 61 8.14 -4.01 -27.80
CA ARG A 61 7.70 -3.12 -28.88
C ARG A 61 7.86 -1.64 -28.54
N ASN A 62 7.65 -1.25 -27.28
CA ASN A 62 7.85 0.12 -26.83
C ASN A 62 9.34 0.47 -26.66
N SER A 63 10.16 -0.50 -26.24
CA SER A 63 11.62 -0.35 -26.18
C SER A 63 12.22 -0.16 -27.57
N GLU A 64 11.82 -1.00 -28.54
CA GLU A 64 12.25 -0.94 -29.94
C GLU A 64 11.87 0.41 -30.56
N ARG A 65 10.62 0.84 -30.40
CA ARG A 65 10.14 2.15 -30.90
C ARG A 65 10.87 3.34 -30.27
N ASN A 66 11.25 3.24 -28.99
CA ASN A 66 12.04 4.29 -28.34
C ASN A 66 13.47 4.31 -28.88
N SER A 67 14.10 3.15 -29.09
CA SER A 67 15.43 3.04 -29.70
C SER A 67 15.45 3.53 -31.16
N GLU A 68 14.41 3.24 -31.95
CA GLU A 68 14.26 3.77 -33.31
C GLU A 68 14.13 5.30 -33.32
N ARG A 69 13.31 5.88 -32.43
CA ARG A 69 13.20 7.33 -32.28
C ARG A 69 14.50 7.98 -31.82
N GLU A 70 15.25 7.34 -30.93
CA GLU A 70 16.56 7.83 -30.50
C GLU A 70 17.57 7.80 -31.64
N ALA A 71 17.57 6.76 -32.47
CA ALA A 71 18.41 6.67 -33.67
C ALA A 71 18.02 7.74 -34.72
N GLU A 72 16.73 7.98 -34.95
CA GLU A 72 16.25 9.07 -35.80
C GLU A 72 16.65 10.44 -35.25
N ASN A 73 16.53 10.66 -33.94
CA ASN A 73 16.96 11.92 -33.31
C ASN A 73 18.47 12.14 -33.40
N TYR A 74 19.27 11.06 -33.36
CA TYR A 74 20.72 11.12 -33.58
C TYR A 74 21.04 11.46 -35.04
N ALA A 75 20.34 10.85 -36.00
CA ALA A 75 20.50 11.14 -37.43
C ALA A 75 20.05 12.56 -37.80
N ASN A 76 18.99 13.07 -37.15
CA ASN A 76 18.42 14.38 -37.40
C ASN A 76 19.08 15.51 -36.57
N GLY A 77 20.10 15.20 -35.75
CA GLY A 77 20.81 16.19 -34.93
C GLY A 77 19.98 16.83 -33.82
N THR A 78 18.78 16.32 -33.53
CA THR A 78 17.87 16.79 -32.48
C THR A 78 18.11 16.08 -31.14
N SER A 79 19.00 15.08 -31.13
CA SER A 79 19.48 14.42 -29.92
C SER A 79 20.14 15.42 -28.96
N ASN A 80 19.72 15.40 -27.69
CA ASN A 80 20.29 16.22 -26.61
C ASN A 80 21.82 16.03 -26.47
N PHE A 81 22.37 14.92 -26.97
CA PHE A 81 23.80 14.61 -26.88
C PHE A 81 24.66 15.38 -27.90
N GLN A 82 24.07 15.88 -28.99
CA GLN A 82 24.75 16.68 -30.02
C GLN A 82 24.65 18.20 -29.79
N GLN A 83 23.92 18.66 -28.77
CA GLN A 83 23.82 20.09 -28.50
C GLN A 83 25.19 20.63 -28.07
N PRO A 84 25.72 21.67 -28.74
CA PRO A 84 27.06 22.19 -28.47
C PRO A 84 27.25 22.60 -27.00
N GLU A 85 26.19 23.08 -26.35
CA GLU A 85 26.18 23.42 -24.92
C GLU A 85 26.42 22.21 -23.99
N VAL A 86 25.96 21.01 -24.38
CA VAL A 86 26.10 19.77 -23.60
C VAL A 86 27.50 19.20 -23.77
N ILE A 87 28.05 19.26 -24.98
CA ILE A 87 29.43 18.86 -25.28
C ILE A 87 30.41 19.79 -24.57
N GLU A 88 30.18 21.11 -24.61
CA GLU A 88 31.03 22.10 -23.92
C GLU A 88 31.03 21.90 -22.39
N LYS A 89 29.88 21.58 -21.80
CA LYS A 89 29.81 21.24 -20.36
C LYS A 89 30.59 19.97 -20.02
N ALA A 90 30.58 18.97 -20.91
CA ALA A 90 31.31 17.72 -20.71
C ALA A 90 32.83 17.89 -20.89
N THR A 91 33.28 18.69 -21.86
CA THR A 91 34.70 18.94 -22.11
C THR A 91 35.33 19.86 -21.06
N LYS A 92 34.58 20.85 -20.56
CA LYS A 92 35.01 21.74 -19.47
C LYS A 92 35.23 20.98 -18.16
N HIS A 93 34.45 19.92 -17.90
CA HIS A 93 34.64 19.04 -16.73
C HIS A 93 35.89 18.14 -16.84
N SER A 94 36.47 17.98 -18.04
CA SER A 94 37.61 17.09 -18.28
C SER A 94 38.97 17.80 -18.14
N SER A 95 39.08 19.08 -18.49
CA SER A 95 40.36 19.83 -18.41
C SER A 95 40.63 20.45 -17.04
N GLU A 96 39.61 20.58 -16.18
CA GLU A 96 39.73 21.18 -14.85
C GLU A 96 40.05 20.13 -13.76
N TYR A 97 40.06 18.83 -14.12
CA TYR A 97 40.10 17.70 -13.19
C TYR A 97 41.50 17.19 -12.80
N GLU A 98 42.60 17.67 -13.40
CA GLU A 98 43.93 17.10 -13.09
C GLU A 98 44.74 17.80 -11.98
N LEU A 99 44.31 18.93 -11.39
CA LEU A 99 45.19 19.68 -10.47
C LEU A 99 44.76 19.81 -8.99
N GLU A 100 43.61 19.31 -8.55
CA GLU A 100 43.24 19.39 -7.12
C GLU A 100 42.82 18.05 -6.52
N LYS A 101 43.80 17.15 -6.38
CA LYS A 101 43.79 16.19 -5.27
C LYS A 101 44.70 16.68 -4.16
N SER A 102 44.18 17.57 -3.32
CA SER A 102 44.64 17.69 -1.94
C SER A 102 43.49 18.12 -1.04
N SER A 103 43.13 17.21 -0.13
CA SER A 103 42.25 17.39 1.03
C SER A 103 40.76 17.74 0.81
N ASN A 104 39.92 16.73 1.08
CA ASN A 104 38.59 16.85 1.71
C ASN A 104 37.37 17.30 0.88
N GLY A 105 37.30 16.97 -0.41
CA GLY A 105 36.16 17.38 -1.29
C GLY A 105 34.99 16.39 -1.45
N THR A 106 35.15 15.09 -1.12
CA THR A 106 34.12 14.07 -1.43
C THR A 106 32.87 14.17 -0.54
N HIS A 107 32.98 14.76 0.65
CA HIS A 107 31.84 14.93 1.54
C HIS A 107 30.88 16.04 1.06
N ASN A 108 31.39 17.09 0.39
CA ASN A 108 30.55 18.20 -0.09
C ASN A 108 29.77 17.88 -1.37
N PHE A 109 30.33 17.08 -2.28
CA PHE A 109 29.59 16.64 -3.49
C PHE A 109 28.43 15.70 -3.15
N GLN A 110 28.62 14.82 -2.16
CA GLN A 110 27.55 13.95 -1.68
C GLN A 110 26.48 14.74 -0.92
N LEU A 111 26.86 15.75 -0.14
CA LEU A 111 25.92 16.66 0.54
C LEU A 111 25.10 17.48 -0.46
N ALA A 112 25.71 18.11 -1.46
CA ALA A 112 25.00 18.88 -2.49
C ALA A 112 24.03 18.01 -3.33
N LYS A 113 24.40 16.74 -3.58
CA LYS A 113 23.52 15.76 -4.24
C LYS A 113 22.37 15.30 -3.32
N LYS A 114 22.60 15.26 -2.00
CA LYS A 114 21.58 14.96 -0.98
C LYS A 114 20.62 16.14 -0.80
N GLU A 115 21.12 17.37 -0.87
CA GLU A 115 20.34 18.62 -0.80
C GLU A 115 19.48 18.83 -2.05
N SER A 116 20.05 18.62 -3.25
CA SER A 116 19.28 18.68 -4.51
C SER A 116 18.25 17.56 -4.63
N ARG A 117 18.55 16.35 -4.11
CA ARG A 117 17.56 15.28 -4.01
C ARG A 117 16.51 15.55 -2.92
N ALA A 118 16.85 16.19 -1.81
CA ALA A 118 15.89 16.65 -0.80
C ALA A 118 15.02 17.82 -1.28
N ALA A 119 15.52 18.63 -2.22
CA ALA A 119 14.76 19.67 -2.91
C ALA A 119 13.80 19.07 -3.97
N ALA A 120 14.19 17.97 -4.63
CA ALA A 120 13.40 17.32 -5.68
C ALA A 120 12.48 16.18 -5.18
N THR A 121 12.77 15.57 -4.03
CA THR A 121 11.90 14.60 -3.34
C THR A 121 11.37 15.25 -2.07
N GLY A 122 10.08 15.59 -2.11
CA GLY A 122 9.40 16.39 -1.09
C GLY A 122 9.88 16.15 0.35
N GLY A 123 10.54 17.17 0.90
CA GLY A 123 10.50 17.57 2.30
C GLY A 123 10.56 16.42 3.28
N THR A 124 11.77 15.93 3.54
CA THR A 124 12.10 15.07 4.68
C THR A 124 12.38 15.88 5.96
N GLY A 125 11.99 17.16 6.01
CA GLY A 125 12.10 18.00 7.21
C GLY A 125 10.99 17.73 8.23
N PRO A 126 11.14 18.19 9.49
CA PRO A 126 10.06 18.16 10.48
C PRO A 126 8.85 18.94 9.98
N TRP A 127 7.64 18.55 10.38
CA TRP A 127 6.42 19.27 10.04
C TRP A 127 6.37 20.60 10.78
N THR A 128 6.10 21.67 10.04
CA THR A 128 5.90 23.00 10.61
C THR A 128 4.42 23.21 10.96
N ASP A 129 4.14 24.10 11.91
CA ASP A 129 2.77 24.43 12.30
C ASP A 129 1.94 24.99 11.14
N GLU A 130 2.59 25.68 10.19
CA GLU A 130 1.96 26.19 8.97
C GLU A 130 1.54 25.06 8.03
N GLU A 131 2.42 24.07 7.82
CA GLU A 131 2.09 22.87 7.04
C GLU A 131 0.96 22.08 7.69
N ASP A 132 0.98 21.91 9.02
CA ASP A 132 -0.09 21.21 9.74
C ASP A 132 -1.42 21.97 9.70
N ARG A 133 -1.39 23.31 9.78
CA ARG A 133 -2.61 24.14 9.62
C ARG A 133 -3.19 23.98 8.22
N LYS A 134 -2.36 24.04 7.19
CA LYS A 134 -2.79 23.79 5.80
C LYS A 134 -3.34 22.39 5.65
N LEU A 135 -2.67 21.38 6.19
CA LEU A 135 -3.12 19.99 6.13
C LEU A 135 -4.51 19.82 6.78
N ARG A 136 -4.76 20.44 7.94
CA ARG A 136 -6.09 20.48 8.58
C ARG A 136 -7.18 21.09 7.70
N ILE A 137 -6.90 22.26 7.12
CA ILE A 137 -7.86 22.96 6.24
C ILE A 137 -8.15 22.11 4.99
N LEU A 138 -7.12 21.52 4.39
CA LEU A 138 -7.24 20.72 3.18
C LEU A 138 -7.98 19.41 3.41
N VAL A 139 -7.76 18.76 4.54
CA VAL A 139 -8.53 17.57 4.93
C VAL A 139 -10.00 17.92 5.18
N LEU A 140 -10.29 19.06 5.82
CA LEU A 140 -11.66 19.52 5.99
C LEU A 140 -12.34 19.81 4.64
N LYS A 141 -11.59 20.39 3.69
CA LYS A 141 -12.08 20.77 2.35
C LYS A 141 -12.32 19.57 1.42
N HIS A 142 -11.36 18.63 1.36
CA HIS A 142 -11.38 17.52 0.40
C HIS A 142 -11.87 16.19 1.00
N GLY A 143 -11.97 16.11 2.33
CA GLY A 143 -12.34 14.90 3.05
C GLY A 143 -11.25 13.82 3.08
N LEU A 144 -11.57 12.74 3.78
CA LEU A 144 -10.73 11.55 3.91
C LEU A 144 -11.24 10.48 2.95
N GLY A 145 -10.50 10.20 1.87
CA GLY A 145 -10.94 9.24 0.85
C GLY A 145 -9.85 8.83 -0.13
N TYR A 146 -10.15 7.83 -0.96
CA TYR A 146 -9.22 7.37 -1.99
C TYR A 146 -8.93 8.50 -2.98
N GLY A 147 -7.64 8.80 -3.19
CA GLY A 147 -7.20 9.87 -4.09
C GLY A 147 -7.29 11.29 -3.53
N THR A 148 -7.88 11.52 -2.34
CA THR A 148 -7.93 12.88 -1.74
C THR A 148 -6.54 13.36 -1.34
N TRP A 149 -5.70 12.47 -0.82
CA TRP A 149 -4.31 12.76 -0.44
C TRP A 149 -3.43 13.25 -1.60
N ILE A 150 -3.73 12.83 -2.83
CA ILE A 150 -3.02 13.32 -4.02
C ILE A 150 -3.35 14.80 -4.28
N LYS A 151 -4.62 15.20 -4.06
CA LYS A 151 -5.04 16.60 -4.18
C LYS A 151 -4.42 17.44 -3.06
N ILE A 152 -4.46 16.94 -1.83
CA ILE A 152 -3.88 17.59 -0.65
C ILE A 152 -2.36 17.82 -0.83
N ALA A 153 -1.62 16.82 -1.28
CA ALA A 153 -0.18 16.94 -1.48
C ALA A 153 0.21 17.94 -2.59
N LYS A 154 -0.64 18.14 -3.61
CA LYS A 154 -0.40 19.18 -4.62
C LYS A 154 -0.51 20.60 -4.03
N GLU A 155 -1.27 20.77 -2.96
CA GLU A 155 -1.47 22.05 -2.28
C GLU A 155 -0.44 22.29 -1.15
N ILE A 156 0.37 21.28 -0.79
CA ILE A 156 1.45 21.40 0.19
C ILE A 156 2.81 21.19 -0.52
N PRO A 157 3.50 22.27 -0.90
CA PRO A 157 4.76 22.16 -1.63
C PRO A 157 5.80 21.42 -0.78
N GLY A 158 6.55 20.53 -1.42
CA GLY A 158 7.57 19.75 -0.74
C GLY A 158 7.03 18.63 0.16
N ARG A 159 5.74 18.29 0.15
CA ARG A 159 5.23 17.09 0.83
C ARG A 159 4.55 16.16 -0.17
N ASN A 160 4.71 14.85 0.02
CA ASN A 160 4.05 13.84 -0.78
C ASN A 160 2.73 13.37 -0.13
N ASN A 161 1.90 12.70 -0.92
CA ASN A 161 0.58 12.21 -0.47
C ASN A 161 0.69 11.23 0.70
N ASN A 162 1.70 10.35 0.70
CA ASN A 162 1.92 9.39 1.77
C ASN A 162 2.35 10.06 3.08
N GLN A 163 3.17 11.10 3.01
CA GLN A 163 3.59 11.93 4.15
C GLN A 163 2.40 12.67 4.74
N CYS A 164 1.56 13.29 3.90
CA CYS A 164 0.35 13.99 4.34
C CYS A 164 -0.62 13.04 5.06
N GLN A 165 -0.87 11.87 4.46
CA GLN A 165 -1.72 10.85 5.07
C GLN A 165 -1.14 10.34 6.40
N THR A 166 0.15 10.02 6.42
CA THR A 166 0.82 9.53 7.63
C THR A 166 0.78 10.56 8.75
N ARG A 167 1.06 11.84 8.43
CA ARG A 167 0.99 12.95 9.40
C ARG A 167 -0.41 13.10 9.97
N TRP A 168 -1.43 13.06 9.11
CA TRP A 168 -2.82 13.14 9.55
C TRP A 168 -3.15 12.00 10.52
N VAL A 169 -2.98 10.76 10.07
CA VAL A 169 -3.38 9.57 10.84
C VAL A 169 -2.58 9.40 12.12
N ARG A 170 -1.31 9.81 12.17
CA ARG A 170 -0.49 9.60 13.36
C ARG A 170 -0.59 10.72 14.38
N GLU A 171 -0.74 11.97 13.92
CA GLU A 171 -0.46 13.12 14.78
C GLU A 171 -1.58 14.16 14.84
N LEU A 172 -2.30 14.39 13.73
CA LEU A 172 -3.30 15.46 13.63
C LEU A 172 -4.75 14.97 13.76
N ASP A 173 -5.01 13.69 13.55
CA ASP A 173 -6.36 13.14 13.68
C ASP A 173 -6.79 13.17 15.15
N THR A 174 -7.75 14.05 15.43
CA THR A 174 -8.31 14.26 16.77
C THR A 174 -9.16 13.09 17.25
N GLN A 175 -9.52 12.15 16.37
CA GLN A 175 -10.27 10.95 16.73
C GLN A 175 -9.38 9.90 17.42
N ILE A 176 -8.06 10.02 17.30
CA ILE A 176 -7.13 9.10 17.96
C ILE A 176 -6.83 9.66 19.35
N SER A 177 -7.39 8.99 20.37
CA SER A 177 -7.09 9.29 21.77
C SER A 177 -5.62 9.01 22.06
N LYS A 178 -4.90 10.05 22.51
CA LYS A 178 -3.51 9.94 23.01
C LYS A 178 -3.46 9.71 24.53
N ALA A 179 -4.61 9.42 25.14
CA ALA A 179 -4.69 9.11 26.56
C ALA A 179 -4.09 7.71 26.86
N PRO A 180 -3.65 7.45 28.09
CA PRO A 180 -3.30 6.11 28.53
C PRO A 180 -4.45 5.13 28.26
N TRP A 181 -4.14 3.93 27.78
CA TRP A 181 -5.14 2.91 27.49
C TRP A 181 -5.98 2.61 28.74
N SER A 182 -7.29 2.59 28.56
CA SER A 182 -8.21 2.15 29.60
C SER A 182 -7.98 0.66 29.90
N LYS A 183 -8.36 0.23 31.11
CA LYS A 183 -8.28 -1.18 31.50
C LYS A 183 -9.02 -2.11 30.53
N GLU A 184 -10.09 -1.62 29.90
CA GLU A 184 -10.88 -2.39 28.96
C GLU A 184 -10.20 -2.53 27.60
N GLU A 185 -9.62 -1.46 27.06
CA GLU A 185 -8.78 -1.52 25.85
C GLU A 185 -7.58 -2.45 26.06
N TYR A 186 -6.96 -2.40 27.25
CA TYR A 186 -5.86 -3.28 27.62
C TYR A 186 -6.27 -4.76 27.57
N ARG A 187 -7.46 -5.11 28.07
CA ARG A 187 -8.00 -6.47 28.00
C ARG A 187 -8.22 -6.93 26.56
N ILE A 188 -8.81 -6.07 25.72
CA ILE A 188 -9.05 -6.38 24.30
C ILE A 188 -7.74 -6.65 23.56
N ILE A 189 -6.70 -5.88 23.85
CA ILE A 189 -5.37 -6.03 23.25
C ILE A 189 -4.71 -7.33 23.71
N LEU A 190 -4.74 -7.63 25.01
CA LEU A 190 -4.24 -8.90 25.55
C LEU A 190 -4.95 -10.11 24.96
N GLN A 191 -6.29 -10.05 24.83
CA GLN A 191 -7.08 -11.12 24.24
C GLN A 191 -6.73 -11.33 22.76
N SER A 192 -6.54 -10.24 22.02
CA SER A 192 -6.14 -10.29 20.61
C SER A 192 -4.73 -10.85 20.43
N GLN A 193 -3.77 -10.46 21.27
CA GLN A 193 -2.42 -11.03 21.25
C GLN A 193 -2.43 -12.53 21.60
N ARG A 194 -3.17 -12.93 22.63
CA ARG A 194 -3.36 -14.35 22.99
C ARG A 194 -3.90 -15.15 21.80
N ASN A 195 -4.95 -14.65 21.15
CA ASN A 195 -5.53 -15.32 19.98
C ASN A 195 -4.56 -15.39 18.79
N SER A 196 -3.76 -14.36 18.56
CA SER A 196 -2.75 -14.34 17.50
C SER A 196 -1.62 -15.33 17.77
N LEU A 197 -1.18 -15.44 19.03
CA LEU A 197 -0.16 -16.40 19.43
C LEU A 197 -0.70 -17.82 19.31
N VAL A 198 -1.89 -18.09 19.83
CA VAL A 198 -2.55 -19.40 19.66
C VAL A 198 -2.62 -19.78 18.19
N LYS A 199 -3.11 -18.89 17.30
CA LYS A 199 -3.15 -19.16 15.86
C LYS A 199 -1.77 -19.42 15.23
N LYS A 200 -0.70 -18.79 15.74
CA LYS A 200 0.67 -18.96 15.23
C LYS A 200 1.30 -20.28 15.71
N TRP A 201 0.99 -20.72 16.93
CA TRP A 201 1.62 -21.87 17.57
C TRP A 201 0.82 -23.18 17.43
N GLN A 202 -0.49 -23.12 17.19
CA GLN A 202 -1.33 -24.32 16.96
C GLN A 202 -0.82 -25.26 15.86
N PRO A 203 -0.29 -24.78 14.71
CA PRO A 203 0.28 -25.67 13.70
C PRO A 203 1.56 -26.38 14.17
N LEU A 204 2.38 -25.73 15.01
CA LEU A 204 3.58 -26.34 15.59
C LEU A 204 3.22 -27.38 16.66
N GLU A 205 2.23 -27.06 17.50
CA GLU A 205 1.73 -27.95 18.55
C GLU A 205 1.21 -29.26 17.95
N LYS A 206 0.40 -29.17 16.88
CA LYS A 206 -0.09 -30.34 16.14
C LYS A 206 1.04 -31.16 15.49
N GLN A 207 2.07 -30.50 14.96
CA GLN A 207 3.23 -31.18 14.37
C GLN A 207 4.11 -31.90 15.40
N LEU A 208 4.09 -31.46 16.66
CA LEU A 208 4.80 -32.10 17.75
C LEU A 208 4.03 -33.30 18.30
N GLU A 209 2.69 -33.21 18.36
CA GLU A 209 1.82 -34.34 18.76
C GLU A 209 1.80 -35.47 17.73
N GLU A 210 1.89 -35.18 16.43
CA GLU A 210 1.96 -36.20 15.37
C GLU A 210 3.31 -36.94 15.29
N LYS A 211 4.33 -36.48 16.02
CA LYS A 211 5.69 -37.05 16.03
C LYS A 211 6.08 -37.77 17.32
N GLY A 212 5.19 -37.80 18.32
CA GLY A 212 5.35 -38.57 19.57
C GLY A 212 4.47 -39.81 19.56
#